data_AF-A0A661NLP0-F1
#
_entry.id   AF-A0A661NLP0-F1
#
_cell.length_a   1.000
_cell.length_b   1.000
_cell.length_c   1.000
_cell.angle_alpha   90.00
_cell.angle_beta   90.00
_cell.angle_gamma   90.00
#
_symmetry.space_group_name_H-M   'P 1'
#
loop_
_entity.id
_entity.type
_entity.pdbx_description
1 polymer ?
#
loop_
_entity_poly.entity_id
_entity_poly.type
_entity_poly.pdbx_seq_one_letter_code
_entity_poly.pdbx_strand_id
1 'polypeptide(L)'
;MTSIYLHRFARSVLLALLALMVLPGATGCGGPQGPGTATAADLRDISEARAGDMIAELMGELGVPLSAPWPVNDGHADPFDADFRIGETVYGIEWVSPQDRLDYGDRIPEPHATGQLQTLAGHGSDEGVQILVLDHASYRYDPDRERVQHGATGIREVESRLRRDVRDFVEYMRGQGVL
;
A
#
# COMPACT_ATOMS: atom_id res chain seq x y z
N MET A 1 -42.62 64.36 -38.42
CA MET A 1 -42.27 64.40 -39.86
C MET A 1 -41.21 63.32 -40.04
N THR A 2 -41.37 62.22 -40.79
CA THR A 2 -42.25 61.95 -41.94
C THR A 2 -42.40 60.43 -42.08
N SER A 3 -43.63 59.99 -42.28
CA SER A 3 -44.04 58.65 -42.73
C SER A 3 -43.69 58.46 -44.21
N ILE A 4 -43.62 57.21 -44.71
CA ILE A 4 -43.97 56.71 -46.08
C ILE A 4 -43.32 55.32 -46.21
N TYR A 5 -44.06 54.23 -45.96
CA TYR A 5 -44.80 53.43 -46.95
C TYR A 5 -43.92 52.81 -48.06
N LEU A 6 -43.76 51.47 -48.03
CA LEU A 6 -43.91 50.70 -49.27
C LEU A 6 -44.53 49.31 -49.02
N HIS A 7 -45.56 49.07 -49.82
CA HIS A 7 -46.51 47.98 -49.80
C HIS A 7 -45.97 46.67 -50.39
N ARG A 8 -46.38 45.56 -49.75
CA ARG A 8 -47.00 44.34 -50.30
C ARG A 8 -46.60 43.85 -51.69
N PHE A 9 -46.31 42.54 -51.79
CA PHE A 9 -47.01 41.55 -52.66
C PHE A 9 -46.39 40.17 -52.34
N ALA A 10 -46.98 39.35 -51.46
CA ALA A 10 -48.00 38.34 -51.77
C ALA A 10 -47.60 37.37 -52.91
N ARG A 11 -47.32 36.11 -52.54
CA ARG A 11 -47.96 34.92 -53.12
C ARG A 11 -47.52 33.63 -52.41
N SER A 12 -48.51 32.99 -51.80
CA SER A 12 -48.55 31.61 -51.30
C SER A 12 -48.37 30.59 -52.42
N VAL A 13 -48.40 29.29 -52.07
CA VAL A 13 -48.38 28.03 -52.88
C VAL A 13 -47.03 27.33 -52.67
N LEU A 14 -46.88 26.07 -52.22
CA LEU A 14 -47.72 24.88 -52.21
C LEU A 14 -47.12 23.85 -51.20
N LEU A 15 -47.96 22.95 -50.67
CA LEU A 15 -47.59 21.74 -49.94
C LEU A 15 -46.60 20.83 -50.70
N ALA A 16 -45.71 20.15 -49.97
CA ALA A 16 -45.30 18.78 -50.28
C ALA A 16 -44.83 18.04 -49.00
N LEU A 17 -45.59 17.02 -48.61
CA LEU A 17 -45.16 15.97 -47.68
C LEU A 17 -43.97 15.19 -48.29
N LEU A 18 -42.96 14.87 -47.49
CA LEU A 18 -42.36 13.53 -47.50
C LEU A 18 -41.60 13.25 -46.19
N ALA A 19 -42.08 12.26 -45.45
CA ALA A 19 -41.36 11.63 -44.36
C ALA A 19 -40.36 10.63 -44.93
N LEU A 20 -39.08 10.64 -44.48
CA LEU A 20 -38.28 9.41 -44.40
C LEU A 20 -36.97 9.58 -43.61
N MET A 21 -36.82 8.70 -42.61
CA MET A 21 -35.59 8.15 -42.03
C MET A 21 -34.65 9.04 -41.22
N VAL A 22 -34.96 9.06 -39.93
CA VAL A 22 -34.02 9.18 -38.81
C VAL A 22 -33.11 7.94 -38.78
N LEU A 23 -31.81 8.12 -38.93
CA LEU A 23 -30.77 7.13 -38.60
C LEU A 23 -29.75 7.83 -37.69
N PRO A 24 -29.85 7.69 -36.35
CA PRO A 24 -28.74 8.01 -35.48
C PRO A 24 -27.78 6.80 -35.57
N GLY A 25 -26.69 6.96 -36.31
CA GLY A 25 -25.57 6.03 -36.23
C GLY A 25 -25.04 6.05 -34.80
N ALA A 26 -25.41 5.04 -34.02
CA ALA A 26 -24.81 4.78 -32.73
C ALA A 26 -23.34 4.39 -32.97
N THR A 27 -22.45 5.38 -32.94
CA THR A 27 -21.04 5.16 -32.63
C THR A 27 -20.97 4.72 -31.17
N GLY A 28 -21.28 3.45 -30.92
CA GLY A 28 -20.95 2.79 -29.68
C GLY A 28 -19.44 2.66 -29.61
N CYS A 29 -18.78 3.71 -29.11
CA CYS A 29 -17.43 3.61 -28.59
C CYS A 29 -17.48 2.66 -27.39
N GLY A 30 -17.36 1.35 -27.65
CA GLY A 30 -16.81 0.42 -26.68
C GLY A 30 -15.34 0.80 -26.50
N GLY A 31 -15.08 1.87 -25.76
CA GLY A 31 -13.74 2.22 -25.33
C GLY A 31 -13.15 1.00 -24.62
N PRO A 32 -11.85 0.72 -24.80
CA PRO A 32 -11.21 -0.39 -24.11
C PRO A 32 -11.54 -0.24 -22.62
N GLN A 33 -12.19 -1.25 -22.05
CA GLN A 33 -12.39 -1.34 -20.62
C GLN A 33 -10.98 -1.36 -20.03
N GLY A 34 -10.57 -0.23 -19.45
CA GLY A 34 -9.31 -0.16 -18.73
C GLY A 34 -9.30 -1.22 -17.64
N PRO A 35 -8.11 -1.66 -17.21
CA PRO A 35 -8.04 -2.68 -16.18
C PRO A 35 -8.80 -2.19 -14.93
N GLY A 36 -9.67 -3.05 -14.39
CA GLY A 36 -10.52 -2.70 -13.25
C GLY A 36 -9.71 -2.26 -12.03
N THR A 37 -10.33 -1.62 -11.03
CA THR A 37 -9.65 -1.31 -9.77
C THR A 37 -9.48 -2.58 -8.93
N ALA A 38 -8.30 -2.79 -8.35
CA ALA A 38 -8.05 -3.92 -7.46
C ALA A 38 -8.96 -3.89 -6.22
N THR A 39 -9.43 -5.05 -5.82
CA THR A 39 -10.10 -5.27 -4.53
C THR A 39 -9.13 -5.84 -3.50
N ALA A 40 -9.48 -5.81 -2.23
CA ALA A 40 -8.66 -6.42 -1.17
C ALA A 40 -8.42 -7.93 -1.38
N ALA A 41 -9.29 -8.63 -2.12
CA ALA A 41 -9.13 -10.04 -2.44
C ALA A 41 -8.11 -10.29 -3.56
N ASP A 42 -7.82 -9.27 -4.38
CA ASP A 42 -6.85 -9.36 -5.47
C ASP A 42 -5.42 -9.16 -4.98
N LEU A 43 -5.25 -8.47 -3.84
CA LEU A 43 -3.95 -8.14 -3.28
C LEU A 43 -3.27 -9.37 -2.66
N ARG A 44 -1.97 -9.46 -2.89
CA ARG A 44 -1.08 -10.51 -2.39
C ARG A 44 -0.10 -9.94 -1.39
N ASP A 45 0.34 -10.81 -0.49
CA ASP A 45 1.28 -10.44 0.57
C ASP A 45 2.68 -10.91 0.17
N ILE A 46 3.71 -10.24 0.71
CA ILE A 46 5.04 -10.83 0.76
C ILE A 46 4.98 -11.99 1.76
N SER A 47 5.49 -13.16 1.38
CA SER A 47 5.55 -14.29 2.32
C SER A 47 6.57 -14.01 3.42
N GLU A 48 6.32 -14.48 4.64
CA GLU A 48 7.23 -14.36 5.78
C GLU A 48 8.67 -14.77 5.45
N ALA A 49 8.86 -15.95 4.83
CA ALA A 49 10.20 -16.39 4.39
C ALA A 49 10.90 -15.39 3.45
N ARG A 50 10.14 -14.72 2.57
CA ARG A 50 10.69 -13.71 1.64
C ARG A 50 11.03 -12.43 2.37
N ALA A 51 10.18 -11.99 3.30
CA ALA A 51 10.45 -10.82 4.13
C ALA A 51 11.70 -11.04 4.98
N GLY A 52 11.80 -12.21 5.64
CA GLY A 52 12.98 -12.62 6.41
C GLY A 52 14.27 -12.63 5.57
N ASP A 53 14.24 -13.25 4.38
CA ASP A 53 15.38 -13.25 3.45
C ASP A 53 15.81 -11.81 3.08
N MET A 54 14.86 -10.93 2.80
CA MET A 54 15.15 -9.55 2.42
C MET A 54 15.72 -8.73 3.57
N ILE A 55 15.21 -8.94 4.80
CA ILE A 55 15.73 -8.31 6.01
C ILE A 55 17.17 -8.78 6.23
N ALA A 56 17.42 -10.10 6.20
CA ALA A 56 18.74 -10.67 6.39
C ALA A 56 19.75 -10.19 5.33
N GLU A 57 19.36 -10.16 4.05
CA GLU A 57 20.19 -9.65 2.96
C GLU A 57 20.56 -8.17 3.19
N LEU A 58 19.57 -7.33 3.47
CA LEU A 58 19.80 -5.90 3.72
C LEU A 58 20.67 -5.65 4.95
N MET A 59 20.44 -6.37 6.05
CA MET A 59 21.24 -6.23 7.26
C MET A 59 22.70 -6.64 7.01
N GLY A 60 22.92 -7.69 6.20
CA GLY A 60 24.24 -8.07 5.71
C GLY A 60 24.90 -6.99 4.84
N GLU A 61 24.16 -6.38 3.91
CA GLU A 61 24.66 -5.24 3.10
C GLU A 61 25.05 -4.03 3.98
N LEU A 62 24.31 -3.79 5.06
CA LEU A 62 24.54 -2.70 6.00
C LEU A 62 25.64 -3.00 7.04
N GLY A 63 26.15 -4.24 7.06
CA GLY A 63 27.16 -4.70 8.02
C GLY A 63 26.62 -4.81 9.45
N VAL A 64 25.31 -4.96 9.62
CA VAL A 64 24.66 -5.07 10.93
C VAL A 64 24.31 -6.53 11.21
N PRO A 65 24.84 -7.14 12.29
CA PRO A 65 24.57 -8.55 12.57
C PRO A 65 23.12 -8.78 13.02
N LEU A 66 22.53 -9.88 12.57
CA LEU A 66 21.29 -10.43 13.11
C LEU A 66 21.59 -11.66 13.95
N SER A 67 20.88 -11.79 15.06
CA SER A 67 20.91 -12.91 15.99
C SER A 67 19.62 -13.73 15.84
N ALA A 68 19.56 -14.88 16.52
CA ALA A 68 18.40 -15.77 16.54
C ALA A 68 17.11 -15.08 17.02
N PRO A 69 15.93 -15.70 16.80
CA PRO A 69 14.67 -15.23 17.37
C PRO A 69 14.77 -14.97 18.86
N TRP A 70 14.07 -13.93 19.31
CA TRP A 70 14.25 -13.36 20.64
C TRP A 70 12.90 -13.16 21.34
N PRO A 71 12.60 -13.97 22.38
CA PRO A 71 11.41 -13.75 23.19
C PRO A 71 11.59 -12.48 24.02
N VAL A 72 10.60 -11.59 23.94
CA VAL A 72 10.57 -10.31 24.66
C VAL A 72 9.31 -10.25 25.51
N ASN A 73 9.48 -9.95 26.79
CA ASN A 73 8.36 -9.62 27.65
C ASN A 73 7.81 -8.23 27.28
N ASP A 74 6.59 -8.16 26.78
CA ASP A 74 5.87 -6.94 26.41
C ASP A 74 4.75 -6.60 27.42
N GLY A 75 4.78 -7.20 28.61
CA GLY A 75 3.80 -7.00 29.68
C GLY A 75 2.66 -8.01 29.69
N HIS A 76 2.70 -9.00 28.79
CA HIS A 76 1.73 -10.11 28.75
C HIS A 76 2.30 -11.38 29.38
N ALA A 77 1.42 -12.36 29.62
CA ALA A 77 1.80 -13.62 30.26
C ALA A 77 2.78 -14.44 29.41
N ASP A 78 2.57 -14.46 28.09
CA ASP A 78 3.43 -15.12 27.12
C ASP A 78 4.29 -14.07 26.39
N PRO A 79 5.58 -14.36 26.14
CA PRO A 79 6.46 -13.42 25.46
C PRO A 79 6.00 -13.14 24.02
N PHE A 80 6.41 -11.98 23.53
CA PHE A 80 6.34 -11.64 22.11
C PHE A 80 7.62 -12.12 21.44
N ASP A 81 7.54 -13.02 20.47
CA ASP A 81 8.71 -13.61 19.83
C ASP A 81 9.13 -12.75 18.64
N ALA A 82 10.20 -11.97 18.78
CA ALA A 82 10.75 -11.22 17.66
C ALA A 82 11.60 -12.13 16.76
N ASP A 83 11.35 -12.13 15.45
CA ASP A 83 12.09 -12.91 14.45
C ASP A 83 13.60 -12.72 14.52
N PHE A 84 14.03 -11.48 14.74
CA PHE A 84 15.45 -11.13 14.78
C PHE A 84 15.78 -10.20 15.93
N ARG A 85 16.85 -10.53 16.67
CA ARG A 85 17.57 -9.56 17.50
C ARG A 85 18.72 -8.92 16.71
N ILE A 86 18.94 -7.62 16.90
CA ILE A 86 19.99 -6.89 16.19
C ILE A 86 21.27 -6.94 17.04
N GLY A 87 22.22 -7.80 16.65
CA GLY A 87 23.45 -8.07 17.41
C GLY A 87 23.17 -8.39 18.88
N GLU A 88 23.88 -7.69 19.77
CA GLU A 88 23.68 -7.73 21.23
C GLU A 88 22.96 -6.47 21.76
N THR A 89 22.23 -5.78 20.88
CA THR A 89 21.53 -4.54 21.25
C THR A 89 20.18 -4.81 21.94
N VAL A 90 19.48 -3.75 22.31
CA VAL A 90 18.10 -3.77 22.81
C VAL A 90 17.06 -3.65 21.69
N TYR A 91 17.48 -3.80 20.43
CA TYR A 91 16.60 -3.67 19.27
C TYR A 91 16.37 -5.00 18.59
N GLY A 92 15.15 -5.19 18.09
CA GLY A 92 14.77 -6.34 17.28
C GLY A 92 13.85 -5.92 16.12
N ILE A 93 13.58 -6.89 15.25
CA ILE A 93 12.67 -6.75 14.12
C ILE A 93 11.74 -7.94 14.15
N GLU A 94 10.45 -7.66 13.94
CA GLU A 94 9.41 -8.66 13.79
C GLU A 94 8.68 -8.48 12.46
N TRP A 95 8.56 -9.55 11.67
CA TRP A 95 7.61 -9.61 10.57
C TRP A 95 6.30 -10.20 11.06
N VAL A 96 5.28 -9.36 11.20
CA VAL A 96 3.98 -9.81 11.67
C VAL A 96 3.19 -10.43 10.52
N SER A 97 2.95 -11.73 10.59
CA SER A 97 2.10 -12.49 9.69
C SER A 97 0.59 -12.33 10.03
N PRO A 98 -0.32 -12.80 9.15
CA PRO A 98 -1.74 -12.86 9.49
C PRO A 98 -2.02 -13.73 10.73
N GLN A 99 -1.20 -14.76 10.99
CA GLN A 99 -1.37 -15.65 12.12
C GLN A 99 -0.94 -14.95 13.42
N ASP A 100 0.17 -14.21 13.41
CA ASP A 100 0.64 -13.43 14.57
C ASP A 100 -0.39 -12.38 14.99
N ARG A 101 -1.08 -11.77 14.01
CA ARG A 101 -2.23 -10.90 14.28
C ARG A 101 -3.38 -11.59 15.01
N LEU A 102 -3.63 -12.87 14.74
CA LEU A 102 -4.66 -13.65 15.45
C LEU A 102 -4.18 -14.06 16.84
N ASP A 103 -2.91 -14.39 16.98
CA ASP A 103 -2.33 -14.93 18.21
C ASP A 103 -2.02 -13.83 19.23
N TYR A 104 -1.46 -12.70 18.78
CA TYR A 104 -1.10 -11.58 19.61
C TYR A 104 -2.16 -10.46 19.65
N GLY A 105 -3.02 -10.36 18.64
CA GLY A 105 -4.14 -9.42 18.62
C GLY A 105 -3.72 -7.96 18.86
N ASP A 106 -4.39 -7.33 19.84
CA ASP A 106 -4.20 -5.91 20.19
C ASP A 106 -2.81 -5.59 20.77
N ARG A 107 -1.96 -6.59 21.01
CA ARG A 107 -0.55 -6.41 21.41
C ARG A 107 0.26 -5.79 20.27
N ILE A 108 -0.08 -6.11 19.02
CA ILE A 108 0.61 -5.60 17.85
C ILE A 108 0.06 -4.19 17.53
N PRO A 109 0.92 -3.16 17.47
CA PRO A 109 0.49 -1.82 17.08
C PRO A 109 -0.22 -1.83 15.71
N GLU A 110 -1.30 -1.07 15.60
CA GLU A 110 -1.96 -0.86 14.31
C GLU A 110 -1.01 -0.17 13.32
N PRO A 111 -1.05 -0.51 12.02
CA PRO A 111 -0.23 0.16 11.03
C PRO A 111 -0.54 1.66 11.00
N HIS A 112 0.50 2.50 11.00
CA HIS A 112 0.29 3.93 10.92
C HIS A 112 -0.15 4.36 9.52
N ALA A 113 -1.20 5.18 9.43
CA ALA A 113 -1.78 5.62 8.15
C ALA A 113 -0.79 6.36 7.22
N THR A 114 0.26 6.97 7.78
CA THR A 114 1.31 7.67 7.01
C THR A 114 2.54 6.81 6.72
N GLY A 115 2.53 5.53 7.11
CA GLY A 115 3.70 4.64 7.00
C GLY A 115 4.81 4.95 8.00
N GLN A 116 4.50 5.58 9.14
CA GLN A 116 5.47 5.76 10.22
C GLN A 116 5.80 4.40 10.85
N LEU A 117 7.09 4.12 11.02
CA LEU A 117 7.57 2.92 11.69
C LEU A 117 6.96 2.81 13.09
N GLN A 118 6.42 1.62 13.39
CA GLN A 118 5.86 1.30 14.70
C GLN A 118 6.83 0.40 15.45
N THR A 119 6.94 0.62 16.76
CA THR A 119 7.75 -0.22 17.64
C THR A 119 6.92 -0.75 18.79
N LEU A 120 7.12 -2.02 19.13
CA LEU A 120 6.64 -2.62 20.36
C LEU A 120 7.73 -2.51 21.43
N ALA A 121 7.35 -2.06 22.63
CA ALA A 121 8.28 -1.83 23.74
C ALA A 121 8.27 -2.99 24.72
N GLY A 122 9.44 -3.38 25.20
CA GLY A 122 9.56 -4.37 26.27
C GLY A 122 9.11 -3.83 27.64
N HIS A 123 8.87 -4.75 28.56
CA HIS A 123 8.35 -4.51 29.90
C HIS A 123 9.15 -5.29 30.96
N GLY A 124 9.16 -4.80 32.19
CA GLY A 124 9.80 -5.48 33.32
C GLY A 124 11.31 -5.63 33.12
N SER A 125 11.81 -6.87 33.05
CA SER A 125 13.24 -7.13 32.81
C SER A 125 13.71 -6.69 31.43
N ASP A 126 12.78 -6.55 30.48
CA ASP A 126 13.05 -6.15 29.09
C ASP A 126 12.71 -4.67 28.86
N GLU A 127 12.61 -3.88 29.94
CA GLU A 127 12.43 -2.44 29.82
C GLU A 127 13.54 -1.81 28.97
N GLY A 128 13.14 -0.99 28.00
CA GLY A 128 14.05 -0.36 27.04
C GLY A 128 14.26 -1.14 25.74
N VAL A 129 13.79 -2.38 25.66
CA VAL A 129 13.74 -3.13 24.38
C VAL A 129 12.77 -2.47 23.41
N GLN A 130 13.15 -2.38 22.14
CA GLN A 130 12.33 -1.83 21.05
C GLN A 130 12.34 -2.77 19.84
N ILE A 131 11.17 -3.31 19.50
CA ILE A 131 10.98 -4.20 18.36
C ILE A 131 10.31 -3.46 17.23
N LEU A 132 10.98 -3.30 16.09
CA LEU A 132 10.35 -2.78 14.87
C LEU A 132 9.29 -3.78 14.38
N VAL A 133 8.06 -3.30 14.23
CA VAL A 133 6.94 -4.11 13.77
C VAL A 133 6.71 -3.88 12.28
N LEU A 134 6.93 -4.91 11.47
CA LEU A 134 6.73 -4.92 10.02
C LEU A 134 5.49 -5.75 9.68
N ASP A 135 4.34 -5.09 9.63
CA ASP A 135 3.07 -5.76 9.43
C ASP A 135 2.79 -6.16 7.97
N HIS A 136 2.49 -7.44 7.71
CA HIS A 136 2.20 -7.95 6.37
C HIS A 136 1.12 -7.14 5.62
N ALA A 137 0.10 -6.62 6.30
CA ALA A 137 -0.98 -5.84 5.72
C ALA A 137 -0.49 -4.49 5.16
N SER A 138 0.63 -3.99 5.69
CA SER A 138 1.33 -2.81 5.17
C SER A 138 2.15 -3.12 3.92
N TYR A 139 2.30 -4.39 3.52
CA TYR A 139 3.13 -4.84 2.41
C TYR A 139 2.39 -5.70 1.39
N ARG A 140 1.12 -5.35 1.14
CA ARG A 140 0.31 -5.99 0.10
C ARG A 140 0.52 -5.33 -1.26
N TYR A 141 0.51 -6.13 -2.33
CA TYR A 141 0.72 -5.69 -3.71
C TYR A 141 -0.31 -6.28 -4.66
N ASP A 142 -0.50 -5.62 -5.79
CA ASP A 142 -1.29 -6.11 -6.90
C ASP A 142 -0.42 -6.97 -7.84
N PRO A 143 -0.73 -8.26 -8.04
CA PRO A 143 0.03 -9.12 -8.94
C PRO A 143 -0.26 -8.85 -10.43
N ASP A 144 -1.30 -8.08 -10.74
CA ASP A 144 -1.71 -7.79 -12.12
C ASP A 144 -0.86 -6.69 -12.74
N ARG A 145 -0.11 -7.05 -13.77
CA ARG A 145 0.82 -6.13 -14.44
C ARG A 145 0.10 -4.97 -15.14
N GLU A 146 -1.10 -5.18 -15.67
CA GLU A 146 -1.85 -4.11 -16.34
C GLU A 146 -2.29 -3.08 -15.31
N ARG A 147 -2.85 -3.50 -14.17
CA ARG A 147 -3.22 -2.58 -13.08
C ARG A 147 -2.01 -1.84 -12.52
N VAL A 148 -0.88 -2.52 -12.33
CA VAL A 148 0.36 -1.90 -11.86
C VAL A 148 0.89 -0.85 -12.85
N GLN A 149 0.83 -1.11 -14.16
CA GLN A 149 1.17 -0.11 -15.18
C GLN A 149 0.25 1.12 -15.15
N HIS A 150 -0.96 0.97 -14.60
CA HIS A 150 -1.93 2.05 -14.44
C HIS A 150 -1.96 2.62 -13.01
N GLY A 151 -0.94 2.34 -12.19
CA GLY A 151 -0.72 2.98 -10.90
C GLY A 151 -1.10 2.16 -9.66
N ALA A 152 -1.49 0.90 -9.81
CA ALA A 152 -1.59 0.01 -8.65
C ALA A 152 -0.18 -0.30 -8.09
N THR A 153 -0.08 -0.47 -6.77
CA THR A 153 1.18 -0.82 -6.10
C THR A 153 1.62 -2.22 -6.48
N GLY A 154 2.75 -2.34 -7.16
CA GLY A 154 3.34 -3.63 -7.56
C GLY A 154 4.35 -4.17 -6.55
N ILE A 155 4.74 -5.44 -6.72
CA ILE A 155 5.68 -6.12 -5.80
C ILE A 155 6.99 -5.36 -5.57
N ARG A 156 7.58 -4.79 -6.64
CA ARG A 156 8.86 -4.05 -6.54
C ARG A 156 8.78 -2.83 -5.64
N GLU A 157 7.63 -2.14 -5.66
CA GLU A 157 7.42 -0.95 -4.82
C GLU A 157 7.33 -1.35 -3.36
N VAL A 158 6.58 -2.42 -3.06
CA VAL A 158 6.47 -2.97 -1.72
C VAL A 158 7.81 -3.48 -1.20
N GLU A 159 8.57 -4.21 -2.02
CA GLU A 159 9.90 -4.70 -1.65
C GLU A 159 10.86 -3.52 -1.38
N SER A 160 10.80 -2.47 -2.19
CA SER A 160 11.58 -1.25 -1.98
C SER A 160 11.18 -0.53 -0.69
N ARG A 161 9.88 -0.50 -0.36
CA ARG A 161 9.38 0.07 0.90
C ARG A 161 9.90 -0.71 2.09
N LEU A 162 9.78 -2.04 2.10
CA LEU A 162 10.30 -2.89 3.18
C LEU A 162 11.79 -2.62 3.43
N ARG A 163 12.59 -2.57 2.37
CA ARG A 163 14.03 -2.28 2.48
C ARG A 163 14.32 -0.87 3.00
N ARG A 164 13.51 0.13 2.60
CA ARG A 164 13.65 1.49 3.13
C ARG A 164 13.30 1.53 4.62
N ASP A 165 12.20 0.92 5.01
CA ASP A 165 11.68 0.98 6.37
C ASP A 165 12.64 0.30 7.37
N VAL A 166 13.24 -0.84 6.98
CA VAL A 166 14.34 -1.48 7.75
C VAL A 166 15.58 -0.60 7.80
N ARG A 167 15.96 0.04 6.68
CA ARG A 167 17.12 0.94 6.64
C ARG A 167 16.91 2.17 7.53
N ASP A 168 15.73 2.77 7.50
CA ASP A 168 15.38 3.93 8.31
C ASP A 168 15.43 3.58 9.80
N PHE A 169 15.04 2.36 10.18
CA PHE A 169 15.22 1.86 11.55
C PHE A 169 16.70 1.70 11.92
N VAL A 170 17.54 1.21 11.01
CA VAL A 170 19.00 1.16 11.21
C VAL A 170 19.60 2.56 11.39
N GLU A 171 19.20 3.51 10.57
CA GLU A 171 19.65 4.91 10.71
C GLU A 171 19.16 5.55 12.01
N TYR A 172 17.95 5.22 12.45
CA TYR A 172 17.46 5.64 13.76
C TYR A 172 18.37 5.12 14.88
N MET A 173 18.73 3.83 14.88
CA MET A 173 19.64 3.25 15.88
C MET A 173 21.03 3.90 15.85
N ARG A 174 21.58 4.18 14.66
CA ARG A 174 22.84 4.94 14.52
C ARG A 174 22.72 6.34 15.12
N GLY A 175 21.59 7.02 14.89
CA GLY A 175 21.29 8.31 15.49
C GLY A 175 21.19 8.28 17.03
N GLN A 176 20.81 7.14 17.60
CA GLN A 176 20.82 6.90 19.05
C GLN A 176 22.20 6.48 19.59
N GLY A 177 23.22 6.31 18.74
CA GLY A 177 24.58 5.88 19.14
C GLY A 177 24.67 4.40 19.51
N VAL A 178 23.75 3.57 19.02
CA VAL A 178 23.67 2.13 19.32
C VAL A 178 24.56 1.31 18.38
N LEU A 179 24.64 1.73 17.11
CA LEU A 179 25.39 1.09 16.02
C LEU A 179 26.52 1.99 15.52
#